data_AF-A0A9D1LNH1-F1
#
_entry.id   AF-A0A9D1LNH1-F1
#
_cell.length_a   1.000
_cell.length_b   1.000
_cell.length_c   1.000
_cell.angle_alpha   90.00
_cell.angle_beta   90.00
_cell.angle_gamma   90.00
#
_symmetry.space_group_name_H-M   'P 1'
#
loop_
_entity.id
_entity.type
_entity.pdbx_description
1 polymer ?
#
loop_
_entity_poly.entity_id
_entity_poly.type
_entity_poly.pdbx_seq_one_letter_code
_entity_poly.pdbx_strand_id
1 'polypeptide(L)'
;MASTNSNYVLFGVDFGSNQGQRALIRQINEDCQRKPVVYCRGAAGTGKTFAALAASLSLVRGKGAKKKYKNIYYVREPVEIGHRLGYLKGTEEDKYAPYLGPLLDNYNHLMAKGRKAGAVPDNIRQPKKIKAKMDDEEMDAQPYQRLPSDIVPLAPEFLRGRSFENCIIIVDEAQNLTLDELQTIVTRIGEYTKLVIIGSPNQIDIPGMDEENNAFMTSYRILEPTGLVGFVELTEPMRSSFVAEFDMAFVAYKKSLKKKKD
;
A
#
# COMPACT_ATOMS: atom_id res chain seq x y z
N MET A 1 -18.68 -17.92 -18.67
CA MET A 1 -17.88 -18.01 -17.43
C MET A 1 -16.44 -17.71 -17.79
N ALA A 2 -15.92 -16.53 -17.42
CA ALA A 2 -14.52 -16.21 -17.67
C ALA A 2 -13.65 -17.16 -16.84
N SER A 3 -12.68 -17.83 -17.46
CA SER A 3 -11.74 -18.69 -16.74
C SER A 3 -10.97 -17.84 -15.73
N THR A 4 -11.18 -18.10 -14.45
CA THR A 4 -10.44 -17.43 -13.38
C THR A 4 -8.98 -17.84 -13.53
N ASN A 5 -8.16 -16.94 -14.08
CA ASN A 5 -6.74 -17.21 -14.27
C ASN A 5 -6.08 -17.28 -12.89
N SER A 6 -5.77 -18.51 -12.45
CA SER A 6 -5.29 -18.83 -11.09
C SER A 6 -4.07 -18.02 -10.64
N ASN A 7 -3.32 -17.47 -11.60
CA ASN A 7 -2.17 -16.60 -11.35
C ASN A 7 -2.52 -15.28 -10.64
N TYR A 8 -3.79 -14.85 -10.66
CA TYR A 8 -4.25 -13.62 -9.99
C TYR A 8 -5.12 -13.89 -8.77
N VAL A 9 -5.19 -15.15 -8.33
CA VAL A 9 -5.81 -15.53 -7.07
C VAL A 9 -4.72 -15.58 -6.00
N LEU A 10 -4.62 -14.54 -5.18
CA LEU A 10 -3.62 -14.44 -4.12
C LEU A 10 -4.30 -14.50 -2.77
N PHE A 11 -3.85 -15.41 -1.89
CA PHE A 11 -4.42 -15.59 -0.54
C PHE A 11 -5.95 -15.77 -0.56
N GLY A 12 -6.48 -16.50 -1.55
CA GLY A 12 -7.93 -16.74 -1.69
C GLY A 12 -8.74 -15.53 -2.16
N VAL A 13 -8.09 -14.46 -2.60
CA VAL A 13 -8.73 -13.28 -3.22
C VAL A 13 -8.50 -13.31 -4.72
N ASP A 14 -9.58 -13.20 -5.49
CA ASP A 14 -9.50 -13.02 -6.94
C ASP A 14 -9.28 -11.54 -7.30
N PHE A 15 -8.07 -11.21 -7.73
CA PHE A 15 -7.72 -9.90 -8.28
C PHE A 15 -7.81 -9.87 -9.82
N GLY A 16 -8.08 -11.02 -10.46
CA GLY A 16 -8.15 -11.15 -11.91
C GLY A 16 -9.40 -10.51 -12.51
N SER A 17 -10.48 -10.45 -11.73
CA SER A 17 -11.75 -9.84 -12.13
C SER A 17 -11.64 -8.34 -12.36
N ASN A 18 -10.80 -7.64 -11.59
CA ASN A 18 -10.51 -6.20 -11.77
C ASN A 18 -9.28 -5.99 -12.67
N GLN A 19 -9.45 -5.27 -13.78
CA GLN A 19 -8.37 -5.08 -14.77
C GLN A 19 -7.17 -4.30 -14.20
N GLY A 20 -7.42 -3.25 -13.41
CA GLY A 20 -6.37 -2.43 -12.81
C GLY A 20 -5.52 -3.21 -11.80
N GLN A 21 -6.17 -3.98 -10.92
CA GLN A 21 -5.47 -4.80 -9.92
C GLN A 21 -4.66 -5.93 -10.56
N ARG A 22 -5.22 -6.60 -11.56
CA ARG A 22 -4.49 -7.58 -12.38
C ARG A 22 -3.26 -6.96 -13.05
N ALA A 23 -3.40 -5.75 -13.60
CA ALA A 23 -2.27 -5.02 -14.19
C ALA A 23 -1.21 -4.67 -13.13
N LEU A 24 -1.61 -4.24 -11.93
CA LEU A 24 -0.71 -3.95 -10.82
C LEU A 24 0.09 -5.17 -10.39
N ILE A 25 -0.60 -6.29 -10.13
CA ILE A 25 0.04 -7.57 -9.76
C ILE A 25 1.03 -7.99 -10.85
N ARG A 26 0.64 -7.87 -12.12
CA ARG A 26 1.52 -8.17 -13.25
C ARG A 26 2.80 -7.32 -13.22
N GLN A 27 2.69 -5.99 -13.09
CA GLN A 27 3.88 -5.12 -13.06
C GLN A 27 4.77 -5.37 -11.83
N ILE A 28 4.18 -5.70 -10.66
CA ILE A 28 4.96 -6.05 -9.46
C ILE A 28 5.73 -7.37 -9.68
N ASN A 29 5.13 -8.34 -10.37
CA ASN A 29 5.75 -9.64 -10.67
C ASN A 29 6.84 -9.59 -11.75
N GLU A 30 6.90 -8.52 -12.55
CA GLU A 30 7.94 -8.30 -13.55
C GLU A 30 9.33 -8.33 -12.92
N ASP A 31 10.32 -8.73 -13.70
CA ASP A 31 11.71 -8.72 -13.26
C ASP A 31 12.14 -7.33 -12.78
N CYS A 32 12.67 -7.24 -11.56
CA CYS A 32 13.18 -5.99 -11.01
C CYS A 32 14.43 -5.49 -11.75
N GLN A 33 15.18 -6.36 -12.42
CA GLN A 33 16.31 -5.94 -13.27
C GLN A 33 15.86 -5.19 -14.52
N ARG A 34 14.63 -5.44 -14.98
CA ARG A 34 14.05 -4.78 -16.17
C ARG A 34 13.14 -3.60 -15.79
N LYS A 35 12.30 -3.79 -14.79
CA LYS A 35 11.34 -2.79 -14.28
C LYS A 35 11.45 -2.70 -12.77
N PRO A 36 12.47 -2.04 -12.21
CA PRO A 36 12.66 -1.95 -10.76
C PRO A 36 11.56 -1.17 -10.06
N VAL A 37 10.88 -0.26 -10.75
CA VAL A 37 9.88 0.65 -10.16
C VAL A 37 8.49 0.41 -10.77
N VAL A 38 7.45 0.46 -9.94
CA VAL A 38 6.06 0.45 -10.34
C VAL A 38 5.33 1.62 -9.70
N TYR A 39 4.69 2.46 -10.50
CA TYR A 39 3.77 3.49 -10.06
C TYR A 39 2.33 3.01 -10.22
N CYS A 40 1.54 3.15 -9.16
CA CYS A 40 0.12 2.83 -9.15
C CYS A 40 -0.69 4.05 -8.70
N ARG A 41 -1.46 4.62 -9.60
CA ARG A 41 -2.39 5.72 -9.30
C ARG A 41 -3.83 5.23 -9.25
N GLY A 42 -4.67 5.88 -8.46
CA GLY A 42 -6.11 5.61 -8.43
C GLY A 42 -6.81 6.24 -7.24
N ALA A 43 -8.14 6.33 -7.28
CA ALA A 43 -8.94 6.90 -6.20
C ALA A 43 -8.90 6.05 -4.91
N ALA A 44 -9.34 6.62 -3.77
CA ALA A 44 -9.55 5.85 -2.54
C ALA A 44 -10.56 4.71 -2.75
N GLY A 45 -10.24 3.54 -2.22
CA GLY A 45 -11.11 2.38 -2.28
C GLY A 45 -11.01 1.55 -3.56
N THR A 46 -10.07 1.85 -4.48
CA THR A 46 -9.80 0.99 -5.64
C THR A 46 -8.90 -0.21 -5.30
N GLY A 47 -8.42 -0.31 -4.06
CA GLY A 47 -7.66 -1.47 -3.56
C GLY A 47 -6.17 -1.44 -3.86
N LYS A 48 -5.57 -0.27 -4.13
CA LYS A 48 -4.13 -0.11 -4.45
C LYS A 48 -3.22 -0.79 -3.41
N THR A 49 -3.30 -0.37 -2.16
CA THR A 49 -2.52 -0.91 -1.04
C THR A 49 -2.75 -2.40 -0.85
N PHE A 50 -4.01 -2.81 -0.91
CA PHE A 50 -4.41 -4.20 -0.70
C PHE A 50 -3.84 -5.13 -1.78
N ALA A 51 -3.94 -4.77 -3.06
CA ALA A 51 -3.40 -5.54 -4.18
C ALA A 51 -1.86 -5.51 -4.20
N ALA A 52 -1.23 -4.36 -3.92
CA ALA A 52 0.22 -4.23 -3.81
C ALA A 52 0.80 -5.10 -2.68
N LEU A 53 0.15 -5.10 -1.52
CA LEU A 53 0.53 -5.93 -0.37
C LEU A 53 0.36 -7.42 -0.69
N ALA A 54 -0.75 -7.82 -1.32
CA ALA A 54 -0.99 -9.22 -1.70
C ALA A 54 0.05 -9.73 -2.71
N ALA A 55 0.34 -8.94 -3.75
CA ALA A 55 1.39 -9.26 -4.72
C ALA A 55 2.74 -9.43 -4.03
N SER A 56 3.13 -8.46 -3.21
CA SER A 56 4.40 -8.45 -2.50
C SER A 56 4.55 -9.63 -1.54
N LEU A 57 3.51 -9.95 -0.77
CA LEU A 57 3.49 -11.11 0.11
C LEU A 57 3.61 -12.42 -0.67
N SER A 58 3.00 -12.53 -1.85
CA SER A 58 3.12 -13.73 -2.68
C SER A 58 4.56 -13.97 -3.16
N LEU A 59 5.31 -12.88 -3.40
CA LEU A 59 6.71 -12.92 -3.83
C LEU A 59 7.69 -13.11 -2.67
N VAL A 60 7.32 -12.75 -1.45
CA VAL A 60 8.14 -12.96 -0.24
C VAL A 60 7.87 -14.33 0.39
N ARG A 61 6.61 -14.78 0.38
CA ARG A 61 6.15 -16.03 1.01
C ARG A 61 5.89 -17.16 0.03
N GLY A 62 6.20 -16.96 -1.25
CA GLY A 62 6.13 -17.99 -2.27
C GLY A 62 7.01 -19.22 -1.94
N LYS A 63 6.82 -20.31 -2.67
CA LYS A 63 7.67 -21.51 -2.60
C LYS A 63 8.48 -21.66 -3.89
N GLY A 64 9.71 -22.17 -3.78
CA GLY A 64 10.61 -22.37 -4.91
C GLY A 64 10.81 -21.09 -5.72
N ALA A 65 10.70 -21.18 -7.04
CA ALA A 65 10.88 -20.05 -7.97
C ALA A 65 9.89 -18.88 -7.78
N LYS A 66 8.80 -19.07 -7.00
CA LYS A 66 7.85 -17.98 -6.69
C LYS A 66 8.35 -17.05 -5.57
N LYS A 67 9.31 -17.50 -4.74
CA LYS A 67 9.93 -16.66 -3.72
C LYS A 67 11.06 -15.85 -4.36
N LYS A 68 10.85 -14.55 -4.54
CA LYS A 68 11.80 -13.65 -5.18
C LYS A 68 12.50 -12.69 -4.22
N TYR A 69 11.87 -12.37 -3.09
CA TYR A 69 12.37 -11.37 -2.14
C TYR A 69 12.37 -11.88 -0.70
N LYS A 70 13.19 -11.28 0.16
CA LYS A 70 13.29 -11.65 1.58
C LYS A 70 12.23 -11.00 2.46
N ASN A 71 11.94 -9.71 2.22
CA ASN A 71 11.07 -8.91 3.08
C ASN A 71 10.40 -7.77 2.31
N ILE A 72 9.38 -7.19 2.97
CA ILE A 72 8.64 -6.02 2.51
C ILE A 72 8.97 -4.87 3.46
N TYR A 73 9.47 -3.77 2.93
CA TYR A 73 9.51 -2.49 3.64
C TYR A 73 8.26 -1.69 3.26
N TYR A 74 7.46 -1.29 4.25
CA TYR A 74 6.28 -0.49 4.02
C TYR A 74 6.53 0.94 4.50
N VAL A 75 6.46 1.89 3.59
CA VAL A 75 6.78 3.29 3.82
C VAL A 75 5.52 4.11 3.69
N ARG A 76 5.22 4.95 4.68
CA ARG A 76 4.08 5.85 4.66
C ARG A 76 4.42 7.12 5.43
N GLU A 77 4.01 8.27 4.91
CA GLU A 77 4.16 9.53 5.64
C GLU A 77 3.09 9.63 6.75
N PRO A 78 3.48 9.92 8.01
CA PRO A 78 2.54 10.23 9.07
C PRO A 78 1.88 11.60 8.82
N VAL A 79 0.69 11.62 8.25
CA VAL A 79 -0.07 12.85 8.03
C VAL A 79 -0.99 13.15 9.20
N GLU A 80 -0.72 14.22 9.94
CA GLU A 80 -1.60 14.71 11.00
C GLU A 80 -2.89 15.31 10.41
N ILE A 81 -4.04 14.71 10.69
CA ILE A 81 -5.35 15.25 10.27
C ILE A 81 -5.90 16.16 11.38
N GLY A 82 -5.95 17.48 11.12
CA GLY A 82 -6.69 18.45 11.93
C GLY A 82 -5.86 19.31 12.89
N HIS A 83 -6.48 19.79 13.97
CA HIS A 83 -5.78 20.54 15.03
C HIS A 83 -4.75 19.61 15.67
N ARG A 84 -3.46 19.90 15.47
CA ARG A 84 -2.28 19.29 16.11
C ARG A 84 -2.71 18.33 17.22
N LEU A 85 -2.80 17.04 16.92
CA LEU A 85 -2.68 16.05 17.99
C LEU A 85 -1.36 16.44 18.64
N GLY A 86 -1.40 17.00 19.86
CA GLY A 86 -0.17 17.43 20.53
C GLY A 86 0.83 16.28 20.50
N TYR A 87 2.13 16.61 20.47
CA TYR A 87 3.21 15.63 20.37
C TYR A 87 2.88 14.30 21.05
N LEU A 88 2.67 13.24 20.25
CA LEU A 88 2.48 11.89 20.77
C LEU A 88 3.70 11.58 21.65
N LYS A 89 3.48 11.44 22.97
CA LYS A 89 4.54 11.10 23.92
C LYS A 89 4.88 9.62 23.73
N GLY A 90 6.15 9.29 23.60
CA GLY A 90 6.60 7.91 23.42
C GLY A 90 7.83 7.81 22.52
N THR A 91 8.23 6.58 22.23
CA THR A 91 9.25 6.24 21.24
C THR A 91 8.78 6.63 19.83
N GLU A 92 9.69 6.66 18.86
CA GLU A 92 9.33 6.90 17.45
C GLU A 92 8.31 5.87 16.94
N GLU A 93 8.43 4.63 17.41
CA GLU A 93 7.51 3.54 17.10
C GLU A 93 6.09 3.84 17.63
N ASP A 94 5.97 4.37 18.85
CA ASP A 94 4.68 4.75 19.45
C ASP A 94 3.98 5.87 18.66
N LYS A 95 4.77 6.79 18.08
CA LYS A 95 4.26 7.88 17.26
C LYS A 95 3.79 7.40 15.88
N TYR A 96 4.45 6.39 15.33
CA TYR A 96 4.17 5.88 13.99
C TYR A 96 3.04 4.83 13.98
N ALA A 97 2.84 4.13 15.09
CA ALA A 97 1.87 3.06 15.23
C ALA A 97 0.43 3.38 14.78
N PRO A 98 -0.15 4.58 15.05
CA PRO A 98 -1.50 4.91 14.59
C PRO A 98 -1.67 4.85 13.07
N TYR A 99 -0.61 5.14 12.31
CA TYR A 99 -0.63 5.18 10.85
C TYR A 99 -0.55 3.77 10.21
N LEU A 100 -0.22 2.76 11.01
CA LEU A 100 -0.08 1.35 10.58
C LEU A 100 -1.36 0.55 10.67
N GLY A 101 -2.42 1.07 11.30
CA GLY A 101 -3.73 0.39 11.38
C GLY A 101 -4.22 -0.13 10.03
N PRO A 102 -4.28 0.71 8.97
CA PRO A 102 -4.71 0.26 7.64
C PRO A 102 -3.83 -0.84 7.02
N LEU A 103 -2.52 -0.82 7.28
CA LEU A 103 -1.61 -1.90 6.84
C LEU A 103 -1.95 -3.22 7.55
N LEU A 104 -2.12 -3.17 8.87
CA LEU A 104 -2.45 -4.33 9.70
C LEU A 104 -3.81 -4.93 9.31
N ASP A 105 -4.81 -4.10 9.03
CA ASP A 105 -6.14 -4.53 8.59
C ASP A 105 -6.08 -5.25 7.24
N ASN A 106 -5.37 -4.68 6.26
CA ASN A 106 -5.17 -5.29 4.96
C ASN A 106 -4.45 -6.65 5.09
N TYR A 107 -3.40 -6.70 5.91
CA TYR A 107 -2.67 -7.94 6.20
C TYR A 107 -3.58 -9.01 6.81
N ASN A 108 -4.31 -8.67 7.87
CA ASN A 108 -5.21 -9.59 8.57
C ASN A 108 -6.30 -10.12 7.64
N HIS A 109 -6.84 -9.27 6.77
CA HIS A 109 -7.84 -9.66 5.79
C HIS A 109 -7.29 -10.68 4.78
N LEU A 110 -6.07 -10.46 4.26
CA LEU A 110 -5.41 -11.43 3.36
C LEU A 110 -5.15 -12.76 4.07
N MET A 111 -4.65 -12.74 5.30
CA MET A 111 -4.40 -13.97 6.06
C MET A 111 -5.69 -14.74 6.37
N ALA A 112 -6.76 -14.04 6.74
CA ALA A 112 -8.06 -14.66 7.03
C ALA A 112 -8.65 -15.35 5.80
N LYS A 113 -8.65 -14.70 4.63
CA LYS A 113 -9.11 -15.30 3.37
C LYS A 113 -8.19 -16.42 2.90
N GLY A 114 -6.88 -16.24 3.02
CA GLY A 114 -5.90 -17.23 2.61
C GLY A 114 -6.02 -18.53 3.41
N ARG A 115 -6.28 -18.45 4.72
CA ARG A 115 -6.55 -19.63 5.56
C ARG A 115 -7.84 -20.35 5.14
N LYS A 116 -8.94 -19.61 4.93
CA LYS A 116 -10.20 -20.20 4.44
C LYS A 116 -10.03 -20.92 3.11
N ALA A 117 -9.11 -20.45 2.27
CA ALA A 117 -8.80 -21.04 0.97
C ALA A 117 -7.66 -22.07 0.99
N GLY A 118 -7.06 -22.40 2.15
CA GLY A 118 -5.90 -23.30 2.22
C GLY A 118 -4.62 -22.77 1.57
N ALA A 119 -4.55 -21.47 1.28
CA ALA A 119 -3.47 -20.80 0.58
C ALA A 119 -2.38 -20.23 1.51
N VAL A 120 -2.55 -20.36 2.82
CA VAL A 120 -1.60 -19.93 3.86
C VAL A 120 -1.05 -21.17 4.56
N PRO A 121 0.28 -21.39 4.59
CA PRO A 121 0.84 -22.56 5.26
C PRO A 121 0.64 -22.49 6.79
N ASP A 122 0.39 -23.65 7.42
CA ASP A 122 0.03 -23.77 8.84
C ASP A 122 1.08 -23.22 9.82
N ASN A 123 2.32 -23.07 9.35
CA ASN A 123 3.44 -22.52 10.12
C ASN A 123 3.39 -20.99 10.28
N ILE A 124 2.52 -20.28 9.54
CA ILE A 124 2.26 -18.86 9.79
C ILE A 124 1.36 -18.77 11.02
N ARG A 125 2.04 -18.71 12.18
CA ARG A 125 1.46 -18.54 13.52
C ARG A 125 0.21 -17.67 13.44
N GLN A 126 -0.91 -18.20 13.91
CA GLN A 126 -2.00 -17.32 14.33
C GLN A 126 -1.40 -16.29 15.30
N PRO A 127 -1.70 -14.98 15.20
CA PRO A 127 -1.91 -14.27 16.45
C PRO A 127 -2.94 -15.11 17.19
N LYS A 128 -2.56 -15.65 18.36
CA LYS A 128 -3.34 -16.65 19.11
C LYS A 128 -4.83 -16.32 19.00
N LYS A 129 -5.70 -17.30 18.71
CA LYS A 129 -7.16 -17.11 18.76
C LYS A 129 -7.47 -16.19 19.93
N ILE A 130 -7.98 -15.00 19.65
CA ILE A 130 -8.49 -14.06 20.64
C ILE A 130 -9.58 -14.83 21.38
N LYS A 131 -9.22 -15.51 22.47
CA LYS A 131 -10.19 -15.96 23.44
C LYS A 131 -10.77 -14.66 24.00
N ALA A 132 -12.08 -14.64 24.22
CA ALA A 132 -12.79 -13.53 24.86
C ALA A 132 -12.38 -13.30 26.34
N LYS A 133 -11.16 -13.68 26.70
CA LYS A 133 -10.39 -13.21 27.84
C LYS A 133 -9.21 -12.48 27.25
N MET A 134 -9.42 -11.19 26.99
CA MET A 134 -8.33 -10.28 26.69
C MET A 134 -7.53 -10.17 27.98
N ASP A 135 -6.32 -10.72 27.99
CA ASP A 135 -5.35 -10.35 29.02
C ASP A 135 -4.95 -8.90 28.68
N ASP A 136 -5.03 -7.99 29.66
CA ASP A 136 -4.89 -6.54 29.46
C ASP A 136 -3.59 -6.15 28.70
N GLU A 137 -2.54 -6.99 28.76
CA GLU A 137 -1.26 -6.82 28.05
C GLU A 137 -1.35 -6.94 26.51
N GLU A 138 -2.22 -7.79 25.95
CA GLU A 138 -2.34 -7.93 24.48
C GLU A 138 -3.18 -6.80 23.86
N MET A 139 -4.03 -6.15 24.67
CA MET A 139 -4.85 -5.00 24.24
C MET A 139 -3.99 -3.74 24.03
N ASP A 140 -2.93 -3.59 24.82
CA ASP A 140 -1.95 -2.49 24.74
C ASP A 140 -0.81 -2.73 23.74
N ALA A 141 -0.73 -3.91 23.13
CA ALA A 141 0.29 -4.21 22.12
C ALA A 141 0.07 -3.34 20.86
N GLN A 142 1.01 -2.41 20.63
CA GLN A 142 1.00 -1.47 19.51
C GLN A 142 0.89 -2.21 18.15
N PRO A 143 0.18 -1.65 17.15
CA PRO A 143 0.01 -2.22 15.82
C PRO A 143 1.28 -2.81 15.18
N TYR A 144 2.45 -2.20 15.42
CA TYR A 144 3.75 -2.69 14.92
C TYR A 144 4.10 -4.09 15.43
N GLN A 145 3.85 -4.39 16.71
CA GLN A 145 4.19 -5.67 17.33
C GLN A 145 3.33 -6.83 16.79
N ARG A 146 2.25 -6.52 16.06
CA ARG A 146 1.34 -7.50 15.46
C ARG A 146 1.66 -7.82 14.00
N LEU A 147 2.51 -7.01 13.36
CA LEU A 147 2.96 -7.31 12.00
C LEU A 147 3.97 -8.47 12.02
N PRO A 148 3.95 -9.33 11.00
CA PRO A 148 4.93 -10.39 10.90
C PRO A 148 6.33 -9.82 10.59
N SER A 149 7.39 -10.55 10.96
CA SER A 149 8.78 -10.09 10.82
C SER A 149 9.25 -9.83 9.38
N ASP A 150 8.51 -10.31 8.38
CA ASP A 150 8.80 -10.09 6.96
C ASP A 150 8.13 -8.83 6.40
N ILE A 151 7.38 -8.07 7.22
CA ILE A 151 6.87 -6.74 6.91
C ILE A 151 7.48 -5.76 7.92
N VAL A 152 8.32 -4.85 7.42
CA VAL A 152 8.99 -3.83 8.23
C VAL A 152 8.44 -2.47 7.84
N PRO A 153 7.54 -1.88 8.63
CA PRO A 153 7.09 -0.52 8.37
C PRO A 153 8.18 0.49 8.77
N LEU A 154 8.38 1.52 7.96
CA LEU A 154 9.38 2.58 8.13
C LEU A 154 8.75 3.92 7.80
N ALA A 155 9.15 4.99 8.50
CA ALA A 155 8.93 6.35 8.01
C ALA A 155 9.99 6.71 6.96
N PRO A 156 9.74 7.69 6.05
CA PRO A 156 10.68 8.04 4.98
C PRO A 156 12.08 8.45 5.45
N GLU A 157 12.21 9.08 6.63
CA GLU A 157 13.49 9.54 7.18
C GLU A 157 14.45 8.37 7.43
N PHE A 158 13.93 7.19 7.81
CA PHE A 158 14.73 6.00 8.10
C PHE A 158 15.31 5.34 6.86
N LEU A 159 14.93 5.79 5.66
CA LEU A 159 15.50 5.31 4.42
C LEU A 159 16.82 6.05 4.10
N ARG A 160 17.03 7.24 4.68
CA ARG A 160 18.22 8.07 4.42
C ARG A 160 19.48 7.32 4.83
N GLY A 161 20.50 7.35 3.96
CA GLY A 161 21.79 6.72 4.22
C GLY A 161 21.81 5.18 4.18
N ARG A 162 20.68 4.53 3.88
CA ARG A 162 20.62 3.07 3.71
C ARG A 162 20.68 2.68 2.24
N SER A 163 20.89 1.41 1.97
CA SER A 163 20.64 0.78 0.66
C SER A 163 19.85 -0.49 0.92
N PHE A 164 18.86 -0.77 0.06
CA PHE A 164 17.96 -1.89 0.25
C PHE A 164 18.10 -2.90 -0.88
N GLU A 165 18.38 -4.15 -0.52
CA GLU A 165 18.62 -5.24 -1.47
C GLU A 165 17.71 -6.43 -1.16
N ASN A 166 17.34 -7.17 -2.21
CA ASN A 166 16.55 -8.40 -2.11
C ASN A 166 15.22 -8.20 -1.34
N CYS A 167 14.55 -7.09 -1.59
CA CYS A 167 13.34 -6.69 -0.89
C CYS A 167 12.31 -6.03 -1.81
N ILE A 168 11.10 -5.88 -1.29
CA ILE A 168 10.08 -5.01 -1.91
C ILE A 168 9.90 -3.80 -1.01
N ILE A 169 9.92 -2.61 -1.57
CA ILE A 169 9.58 -1.37 -0.88
C ILE A 169 8.22 -0.92 -1.40
N ILE A 170 7.22 -0.82 -0.54
CA ILE A 170 5.90 -0.25 -0.86
C ILE A 170 5.85 1.14 -0.24
N VAL A 171 5.71 2.18 -1.07
CA VAL A 171 5.50 3.56 -0.63
C VAL A 171 4.03 3.87 -0.79
N ASP A 172 3.30 3.93 0.32
CA ASP A 172 1.86 4.19 0.36
C ASP A 172 1.54 5.65 0.64
N GLU A 173 0.38 6.10 0.15
CA GLU A 173 -0.07 7.49 0.18
C GLU A 173 1.01 8.47 -0.33
N ALA A 174 1.69 8.11 -1.42
CA ALA A 174 2.84 8.83 -1.92
C ALA A 174 2.53 10.29 -2.33
N GLN A 175 1.25 10.65 -2.49
CA GLN A 175 0.85 12.04 -2.70
C GLN A 175 1.07 12.95 -1.48
N ASN A 176 1.31 12.37 -0.31
CA ASN A 176 1.63 13.09 0.92
C ASN A 176 3.16 13.27 1.12
N LEU A 177 3.99 12.79 0.20
CA LEU A 177 5.44 13.00 0.22
C LEU A 177 5.84 14.26 -0.53
N THR A 178 7.00 14.80 -0.20
CA THR A 178 7.71 15.81 -0.99
C THR A 178 8.50 15.17 -2.14
N LEU A 179 8.93 15.99 -3.10
CA LEU A 179 9.72 15.51 -4.23
C LEU A 179 11.09 14.98 -3.78
N ASP A 180 11.70 15.63 -2.79
CA ASP A 180 13.00 15.24 -2.23
C ASP A 180 12.91 13.90 -1.47
N GLU A 181 11.81 13.63 -0.79
CA GLU A 181 11.56 12.33 -0.15
C GLU A 181 11.37 11.23 -1.20
N LEU A 182 10.57 11.47 -2.23
CA LEU A 182 10.41 10.51 -3.33
C LEU A 182 11.75 10.25 -4.04
N GLN A 183 12.54 11.29 -4.31
CA GLN A 183 13.88 11.15 -4.87
C GLN A 183 14.77 10.33 -3.92
N THR A 184 14.75 10.65 -2.62
CA THR A 184 15.50 9.90 -1.60
C THR A 184 15.16 8.43 -1.70
N ILE A 185 13.87 8.06 -1.66
CA ILE A 185 13.41 6.68 -1.74
C ILE A 185 13.87 5.99 -3.02
N VAL A 186 13.71 6.64 -4.18
CA VAL A 186 14.11 6.07 -5.48
C VAL A 186 15.63 5.81 -5.52
N THR A 187 16.45 6.69 -4.93
CA THR A 187 17.91 6.47 -4.86
C THR A 187 18.33 5.37 -3.88
N ARG A 188 17.41 4.79 -3.10
CA ARG A 188 17.71 3.71 -2.15
C ARG A 188 17.55 2.29 -2.71
N ILE A 189 17.08 2.15 -3.95
CA ILE A 189 16.91 0.86 -4.61
C ILE A 189 18.29 0.26 -4.90
N GLY A 190 18.62 -0.83 -4.21
CA GLY A 190 19.80 -1.66 -4.48
C GLY A 190 19.47 -2.87 -5.36
N GLU A 191 20.40 -3.83 -5.42
CA GLU A 191 20.22 -5.04 -6.21
C GLU A 191 19.02 -5.88 -5.76
N TYR A 192 18.31 -6.46 -6.74
CA TYR A 192 17.15 -7.31 -6.51
C TYR A 192 16.05 -6.65 -5.67
N THR A 193 15.82 -5.35 -5.86
CA THR A 193 14.78 -4.61 -5.15
C THR A 193 13.67 -4.16 -6.09
N LYS A 194 12.42 -4.31 -5.64
CA LYS A 194 11.23 -3.77 -6.31
C LYS A 194 10.68 -2.60 -5.52
N LEU A 195 10.60 -1.43 -6.12
CA LEU A 195 9.92 -0.27 -5.55
C LEU A 195 8.51 -0.15 -6.12
N VAL A 196 7.51 -0.09 -5.25
CA VAL A 196 6.10 0.07 -5.60
C VAL A 196 5.60 1.35 -4.96
N ILE A 197 5.40 2.40 -5.76
CA ILE A 197 4.91 3.70 -5.31
C ILE A 197 3.42 3.77 -5.63
N ILE A 198 2.60 3.90 -4.59
CA ILE A 198 1.14 3.94 -4.71
C ILE A 198 0.61 5.26 -4.16
N GLY A 199 -0.34 5.86 -4.87
CA GLY A 199 -0.87 7.17 -4.48
C GLY A 199 -2.20 7.49 -5.13
N SER A 200 -2.86 8.52 -4.60
CA SER A 200 -4.08 9.07 -5.18
C SER A 200 -3.85 10.51 -5.65
N PRO A 201 -3.84 10.78 -6.96
CA PRO A 201 -3.62 12.15 -7.47
C PRO A 201 -4.62 13.18 -6.94
N ASN A 202 -5.83 12.71 -6.61
CA ASN A 202 -6.99 13.53 -6.24
C ASN A 202 -7.24 13.65 -4.73
N GLN A 203 -6.44 12.99 -3.88
CA GLN A 203 -6.58 13.07 -2.42
C GLN A 203 -5.33 13.68 -1.82
N ILE A 204 -5.27 14.99 -1.83
CA ILE A 204 -4.14 15.76 -1.31
C ILE A 204 -4.52 16.22 0.09
N ASP A 205 -3.87 15.65 1.10
CA ASP A 205 -4.10 16.03 2.49
C ASP A 205 -3.28 17.27 2.90
N ILE A 206 -2.32 17.69 2.05
CA ILE A 206 -1.43 18.83 2.27
C ILE A 206 -2.09 20.14 1.75
N PRO A 207 -2.31 21.14 2.61
CA PRO A 207 -2.86 22.43 2.18
C PRO A 207 -1.97 23.12 1.13
N GLY A 208 -2.56 23.54 0.00
CA GLY A 208 -1.87 24.31 -1.04
C GLY A 208 -1.27 23.49 -2.20
N MET A 209 -1.34 22.17 -2.13
CA MET A 209 -1.02 21.29 -3.27
C MET A 209 -2.27 21.02 -4.12
N ASP A 210 -2.09 20.95 -5.44
CA ASP A 210 -3.12 20.59 -6.41
C ASP A 210 -2.73 19.32 -7.19
N GLU A 211 -3.67 18.79 -7.98
CA GLU A 211 -3.47 17.55 -8.76
C GLU A 211 -2.32 17.68 -9.77
N GLU A 212 -2.03 18.91 -10.22
CA GLU A 212 -1.00 19.19 -11.23
C GLU A 212 0.41 19.28 -10.64
N ASN A 213 0.55 19.72 -9.38
CA ASN A 213 1.83 20.07 -8.77
C ASN A 213 2.20 19.25 -7.53
N ASN A 214 1.44 18.22 -7.15
CA ASN A 214 1.90 17.33 -6.08
C ASN A 214 3.15 16.54 -6.49
N ALA A 215 3.97 16.16 -5.49
CA ALA A 215 5.25 15.51 -5.73
C ALA A 215 5.11 14.16 -6.44
N PHE A 216 4.06 13.40 -6.12
CA PHE A 216 3.77 12.11 -6.73
C PHE A 216 3.53 12.19 -8.25
N MET A 217 2.75 13.17 -8.71
CA MET A 217 2.51 13.39 -10.13
C MET A 217 3.74 14.01 -10.82
N THR A 218 4.51 14.81 -10.10
CA THR A 218 5.76 15.37 -10.63
C THR A 218 6.82 14.29 -10.85
N SER A 219 7.07 13.42 -9.85
CA SER A 219 8.00 12.31 -9.97
C SER A 219 7.54 11.28 -11.02
N TYR A 220 6.23 11.05 -11.13
CA TYR A 220 5.65 10.23 -12.20
C TYR A 220 6.12 10.73 -13.57
N ARG A 221 5.96 12.03 -13.86
CA ARG A 221 6.34 12.64 -15.15
C ARG A 221 7.84 12.61 -15.39
N ILE A 222 8.64 12.82 -14.35
CA ILE A 222 10.11 12.75 -14.44
C ILE A 222 10.57 11.34 -14.81
N LEU A 223 9.93 10.31 -14.25
CA LEU A 223 10.35 8.91 -14.40
C LEU A 223 9.75 8.22 -15.63
N GLU A 224 8.63 8.71 -16.17
CA GLU A 224 7.96 8.16 -17.35
C GLU A 224 8.90 7.93 -18.56
N PRO A 225 9.72 8.90 -18.99
CA PRO A 225 10.58 8.71 -20.17
C PRO A 225 11.73 7.73 -19.95
N THR A 226 12.02 7.28 -18.72
CA THR A 226 13.14 6.37 -18.44
C THR A 226 12.94 4.96 -19.00
N GLY A 227 11.69 4.54 -19.22
CA GLY A 227 11.35 3.16 -19.61
C GLY A 227 11.56 2.10 -18.52
N LEU A 228 12.11 2.48 -17.36
CA LEU A 228 12.41 1.59 -16.22
C LEU A 228 11.21 1.41 -15.28
N VAL A 229 10.13 2.16 -15.51
CA VAL A 229 8.97 2.22 -14.61
C VAL A 229 7.75 1.55 -15.25
N GLY A 230 7.06 0.73 -14.47
CA GLY A 230 5.72 0.24 -14.81
C GLY A 230 4.67 1.21 -14.28
N PHE A 231 3.81 1.75 -15.14
CA PHE A 231 2.71 2.62 -14.73
C PHE A 231 1.38 1.86 -14.78
N VAL A 232 0.58 2.01 -13.72
CA VAL A 232 -0.72 1.37 -13.57
C VAL A 232 -1.72 2.37 -13.00
N GLU A 233 -2.93 2.34 -13.55
CA GLU A 233 -4.07 3.10 -13.04
C GLU A 233 -5.19 2.16 -12.63
N LEU A 234 -5.71 2.37 -11.41
CA LEU A 234 -6.87 1.68 -10.87
C LEU A 234 -8.06 2.65 -10.87
N THR A 235 -8.99 2.44 -11.79
CA THR A 235 -10.19 3.28 -11.99
C THR A 235 -11.43 2.72 -11.30
N GLU A 236 -11.51 1.40 -11.13
CA GLU A 236 -12.69 0.71 -10.60
C GLU A 236 -12.67 0.66 -9.06
N PRO A 237 -13.62 1.28 -8.35
CA PRO A 237 -13.72 1.21 -6.90
C PRO A 237 -14.24 -0.16 -6.44
N MET A 238 -13.63 -0.70 -5.38
CA MET A 238 -14.07 -1.93 -4.72
C MET A 238 -15.05 -1.62 -3.59
N ARG A 239 -16.12 -0.88 -3.89
CA ARG A 239 -17.12 -0.48 -2.89
C ARG A 239 -18.41 -1.28 -3.10
N SER A 240 -19.14 -1.53 -2.02
CA SER A 240 -20.51 -2.03 -2.15
C SER A 240 -21.37 -1.01 -2.89
N SER A 241 -22.45 -1.47 -3.53
CA SER A 241 -23.39 -0.62 -4.27
C SER A 241 -23.88 0.57 -3.43
N PHE A 242 -24.18 0.34 -2.14
CA PHE A 242 -24.59 1.36 -1.18
C PHE A 242 -23.52 2.45 -0.93
N VAL A 243 -22.26 2.06 -0.73
CA VAL A 243 -21.19 3.07 -0.48
C VAL A 243 -20.91 3.86 -1.76
N ALA A 244 -21.02 3.24 -2.93
CA ALA A 244 -20.91 3.94 -4.20
C ALA A 244 -22.03 4.98 -4.39
N GLU A 245 -23.26 4.64 -4.01
CA GLU A 245 -24.41 5.57 -4.02
C GLU A 245 -24.18 6.77 -3.11
N PHE A 246 -23.70 6.54 -1.89
CA PHE A 246 -23.39 7.62 -0.94
C PHE A 246 -22.26 8.53 -1.44
N ASP A 247 -21.18 7.95 -1.97
CA ASP A 247 -20.06 8.70 -2.54
C ASP A 247 -20.53 9.59 -3.70
N MET A 248 -21.37 9.04 -4.59
CA MET A 248 -21.97 9.80 -5.69
C MET A 248 -22.81 10.99 -5.18
N ALA A 249 -23.59 10.81 -4.11
CA ALA A 249 -24.36 11.90 -3.51
C ALA A 249 -23.46 13.03 -2.97
N PHE A 250 -22.37 12.69 -2.26
CA PHE A 250 -21.40 13.68 -1.77
C PHE A 250 -20.66 14.39 -2.90
N VAL A 251 -20.25 13.66 -3.94
CA VAL A 251 -19.58 14.23 -5.13
C VAL A 251 -20.51 15.20 -5.86
N ALA A 252 -21.78 14.82 -6.06
CA ALA A 252 -22.79 15.69 -6.67
C ALA A 252 -23.00 16.98 -5.87
N TYR A 253 -23.10 16.87 -4.54
CA TYR A 253 -23.23 18.02 -3.65
C TYR A 253 -22.02 18.95 -3.73
N LYS A 254 -20.79 18.42 -3.64
CA LYS A 254 -19.55 19.22 -3.76
C LYS A 254 -19.46 19.94 -5.11
N LYS A 255 -19.86 19.29 -6.21
CA LYS A 255 -19.93 19.93 -7.54
C LYS A 255 -20.96 21.06 -7.58
N SER A 256 -22.11 20.89 -6.91
CA SER A 256 -23.13 21.95 -6.83
C SER A 256 -22.66 23.20 -6.09
N LEU A 257 -21.80 23.04 -5.08
CA LEU A 257 -21.20 24.16 -4.34
C LEU A 257 -20.18 24.94 -5.19
N LYS A 258 -19.39 24.24 -6.02
CA LYS A 258 -18.45 24.91 -6.95
C LYS A 258 -19.20 25.73 -8.00
N LYS A 259 -20.27 25.19 -8.59
CA LYS A 259 -21.11 25.92 -9.57
C LYS A 259 -21.85 27.14 -9.00
N LYS A 260 -21.97 27.29 -7.69
CA LYS A 260 -22.58 28.47 -7.04
C LYS A 260 -21.55 29.57 -6.72
N LYS A 261 -20.26 29.28 -6.88
CA LYS A 261 -19.17 30.24 -6.67
C LYS A 261 -18.67 30.89 -7.97
N ASP A 262 -19.14 30.39 -9.12
CA ASP A 262 -18.98 30.98 -10.46
C ASP A 262 -20.26 31.72 -10.83
#